data_AF-A0A740ZLN4-F1
#
_entry.id   AF-A0A740ZLN4-F1
#
_cell.length_a   1.000
_cell.length_b   1.000
_cell.length_c   1.000
_cell.angle_alpha   90.00
_cell.angle_beta   90.00
_cell.angle_gamma   90.00
#
_symmetry.space_group_name_H-M   'P 1'
#
loop_
_entity.id
_entity.type
_entity.pdbx_description
1 polymer ?
#
loop_
_entity_poly.entity_id
_entity_poly.type
_entity_poly.pdbx_seq_one_letter_code
_entity_poly.pdbx_strand_id
1 'polypeptide(L)'
;MPITIGRGFLKSEMFSQSAISQRSFFTLLWERIKDFFCDTQRSTADQYIKELCDVASPPDAQRLFDLFCALYELSSPSCRGNFHFQHYKDAECQYTNLFIKDGEDIPLCIVIRQDHYYYDIMNRTVLCVDTQPAHLKRYSDITIKASTYVCEELCCLFPERLLLSLSGGITFPVDLKNIKETLIAMAEKGNLCDWKEQERKAAIS
;
A
#
# COMPACT_ATOMS: atom_id res chain seq x y z
N MET A 1 12.95 -29.18 -34.16
CA MET A 1 12.43 -29.43 -32.80
C MET A 1 11.98 -28.11 -32.22
N PRO A 2 10.68 -27.83 -32.06
CA PRO A 2 10.23 -26.63 -31.38
C PRO A 2 10.23 -26.88 -29.87
N ILE A 3 10.92 -26.01 -29.12
CA ILE A 3 10.89 -25.99 -27.66
C ILE A 3 9.55 -25.41 -27.24
N THR A 4 8.74 -26.22 -26.56
CA THR A 4 7.49 -25.79 -25.93
C THR A 4 7.83 -25.11 -24.59
N ILE A 5 7.75 -23.79 -24.52
CA ILE A 5 7.78 -23.08 -23.23
C ILE A 5 6.36 -23.12 -22.67
N GLY A 6 6.11 -24.08 -21.80
CA GLY A 6 4.88 -24.20 -21.03
C GLY A 6 5.01 -23.52 -19.67
N ARG A 7 4.02 -22.66 -19.40
CA ARG A 7 3.36 -22.37 -18.10
C ARG A 7 4.15 -21.68 -16.99
N GLY A 8 3.52 -20.60 -16.51
CA GLY A 8 3.68 -20.09 -15.16
C GLY A 8 2.78 -18.89 -14.90
N PHE A 9 1.47 -18.99 -15.15
CA PHE A 9 0.53 -18.07 -14.51
C PHE A 9 0.75 -18.22 -13.00
N LEU A 10 1.34 -17.22 -12.35
CA LEU A 10 1.35 -17.12 -10.90
C LEU A 10 -0.12 -17.01 -10.49
N LYS A 11 -0.69 -18.15 -10.13
CA LYS A 11 -1.91 -18.17 -9.33
C LYS A 11 -1.60 -17.35 -8.09
N SER A 12 -2.49 -16.45 -7.74
CA SER A 12 -2.52 -15.83 -6.42
C SER A 12 -2.62 -16.96 -5.38
N GLU A 13 -1.47 -17.44 -4.90
CA GLU A 13 -1.41 -18.42 -3.82
C GLU A 13 -1.61 -17.66 -2.52
N MET A 14 -2.87 -17.54 -2.09
CA MET A 14 -3.13 -17.39 -0.66
C MET A 14 -2.70 -18.70 0.00
N PHE A 15 -1.48 -18.75 0.52
CA PHE A 15 -1.03 -19.85 1.35
C PHE A 15 -2.04 -20.02 2.50
N SER A 16 -2.68 -21.19 2.59
CA SER A 16 -3.59 -21.51 3.69
C SER A 16 -2.80 -21.51 4.99
N GLN A 17 -2.91 -20.40 5.73
CA GLN A 17 -2.05 -20.14 6.88
C GLN A 17 -2.91 -20.12 8.15
N SER A 18 -2.67 -21.13 9.00
CA SER A 18 -3.40 -21.39 10.26
C SER A 18 -3.30 -20.22 11.25
N ALA A 19 -4.19 -20.11 12.25
CA ALA A 19 -4.09 -19.10 13.33
C ALA A 19 -2.72 -19.06 14.07
N ILE A 20 -1.91 -20.12 13.94
CA ILE A 20 -0.53 -20.20 14.44
C ILE A 20 0.39 -19.21 13.69
N SER A 21 0.19 -19.00 12.38
CA SER A 21 1.02 -18.07 11.60
C SER A 21 0.73 -16.61 11.94
N GLN A 22 -0.53 -16.22 12.19
CA GLN A 22 -0.89 -14.87 12.64
C GLN A 22 -0.18 -14.49 13.96
N ARG A 23 -0.27 -15.36 14.98
CA ARG A 23 0.45 -15.15 16.24
C ARG A 23 1.96 -15.13 16.03
N SER A 24 2.47 -15.96 15.11
CA SER A 24 3.91 -15.97 14.81
C SER A 24 4.38 -14.66 14.20
N PHE A 25 3.65 -14.07 13.25
CA PHE A 25 4.03 -12.80 12.62
C PHE A 25 3.94 -11.63 13.59
N PHE A 26 2.86 -11.57 14.37
CA PHE A 26 2.72 -10.54 15.41
C PHE A 26 3.89 -10.59 16.39
N THR A 27 4.18 -11.76 16.97
CA THR A 27 5.29 -11.89 17.94
C THR A 27 6.64 -11.58 17.30
N LEU A 28 6.89 -12.04 16.07
CA LEU A 28 8.13 -11.76 15.35
C LEU A 28 8.35 -10.27 15.11
N LEU A 29 7.33 -9.55 14.64
CA LEU A 29 7.41 -8.12 14.38
C LEU A 29 7.49 -7.35 15.70
N TRP A 30 6.57 -7.64 16.64
CA TRP A 30 6.47 -6.94 17.91
C TRP A 30 7.77 -7.00 18.70
N GLU A 31 8.39 -8.16 18.87
CA GLU A 31 9.62 -8.29 19.65
C GLU A 31 10.78 -7.46 19.09
N ARG A 32 10.77 -7.14 17.79
CA ARG A 32 11.78 -6.29 17.16
C ARG A 32 11.52 -4.80 17.31
N ILE A 33 10.27 -4.37 17.20
CA ILE A 33 9.95 -2.93 17.12
C ILE A 33 9.24 -2.40 18.37
N LYS A 34 8.90 -3.24 19.36
CA LYS A 34 8.14 -2.86 20.55
C LYS A 34 8.80 -1.74 21.36
N ASP A 35 10.13 -1.66 21.34
CA ASP A 35 10.90 -0.67 22.09
C ASP A 35 11.04 0.66 21.33
N PHE A 36 10.49 0.73 20.11
CA PHE A 36 10.42 1.99 19.36
C PHE A 36 9.32 2.91 19.91
N PHE A 37 8.36 2.36 20.65
CA PHE A 37 7.17 3.04 21.14
C PHE A 37 7.27 3.29 22.65
N CYS A 38 6.91 4.51 23.08
CA CYS A 38 6.77 4.81 24.50
C CYS A 38 5.57 4.05 25.11
N ASP A 39 5.59 3.78 26.42
CA ASP A 39 4.57 2.96 27.08
C ASP A 39 3.12 3.44 26.86
N THR A 40 2.90 4.75 26.75
CA THR A 40 1.58 5.35 26.49
C THR A 40 1.06 5.09 25.08
N GLN A 41 1.94 4.91 24.10
CA GLN A 41 1.63 4.69 22.68
C GLN A 41 1.70 3.21 22.30
N ARG A 42 2.30 2.37 23.16
CA ARG A 42 2.55 0.95 22.94
C ARG A 42 1.26 0.15 22.72
N SER A 43 0.17 0.49 23.41
CA SER A 43 -1.13 -0.16 23.23
C SER A 43 -1.75 0.12 21.85
N THR A 44 -1.62 1.35 21.35
CA THR A 44 -2.10 1.71 20.01
C THR A 44 -1.24 1.07 18.92
N ALA A 45 0.09 1.06 19.10
CA ALA A 45 1.00 0.37 18.18
C ALA A 45 0.71 -1.14 18.13
N ASP A 46 0.44 -1.78 19.28
CA ASP A 46 0.02 -3.18 19.36
C ASP A 46 -1.24 -3.47 18.52
N GLN A 47 -2.24 -2.59 18.57
CA GLN A 47 -3.46 -2.74 17.75
C GLN A 47 -3.17 -2.64 16.25
N TYR A 48 -2.35 -1.68 15.83
CA TYR A 48 -1.97 -1.53 14.42
C TYR A 48 -1.15 -2.71 13.90
N ILE A 49 -0.27 -3.27 14.74
CA ILE A 49 0.52 -4.45 14.36
C ILE A 49 -0.36 -5.71 14.31
N LYS A 50 -1.36 -5.83 15.20
CA LYS A 50 -2.36 -6.91 15.12
C LYS A 50 -3.14 -6.84 13.82
N GLU A 51 -3.56 -5.65 13.41
CA GLU A 51 -4.25 -5.43 12.13
C GLU A 51 -3.35 -5.82 10.95
N LEU A 52 -2.09 -5.37 10.96
CA LEU A 52 -1.11 -5.72 9.93
C LEU A 52 -0.87 -7.24 9.82
N CYS A 53 -0.95 -7.95 10.94
CA CYS A 53 -0.76 -9.40 11.01
C CYS A 53 -2.07 -10.21 10.87
N ASP A 54 -3.21 -9.56 10.64
CA ASP A 54 -4.48 -10.26 10.46
C ASP A 54 -4.61 -10.87 9.06
N VAL A 55 -4.10 -12.08 8.90
CA VAL A 55 -4.18 -12.86 7.65
C VAL A 55 -5.62 -13.20 7.26
N ALA A 56 -6.60 -13.15 8.17
CA ALA A 56 -8.01 -13.47 7.85
C ALA A 56 -8.70 -12.29 7.14
N SER A 57 -8.29 -11.07 7.46
CA SER A 57 -8.75 -9.84 6.84
C SER A 57 -7.56 -8.91 6.57
N PRO A 58 -6.69 -9.26 5.60
CA PRO A 58 -5.47 -8.51 5.37
C PRO A 58 -5.77 -7.06 4.95
N PRO A 59 -4.94 -6.10 5.37
CA PRO A 59 -5.09 -4.71 4.96
C PRO A 59 -4.87 -4.53 3.45
N ASP A 60 -5.61 -3.61 2.83
CA ASP A 60 -5.34 -3.18 1.47
C ASP A 60 -4.11 -2.25 1.39
N ALA A 61 -3.68 -1.91 0.17
CA ALA A 61 -2.50 -1.07 -0.03
C ALA A 61 -2.58 0.30 0.67
N GLN A 62 -3.75 0.94 0.66
CA GLN A 62 -3.92 2.24 1.32
C GLN A 62 -3.82 2.07 2.82
N ARG A 63 -4.47 1.04 3.37
CA ARG A 63 -4.43 0.77 4.80
C ARG A 63 -3.03 0.37 5.27
N LEU A 64 -2.26 -0.37 4.47
CA LEU A 64 -0.84 -0.65 4.75
C LEU A 64 -0.01 0.63 4.85
N PHE A 65 -0.20 1.56 3.92
CA PHE A 65 0.45 2.87 3.96
C PHE A 65 0.05 3.65 5.22
N ASP A 66 -1.25 3.72 5.52
CA ASP A 66 -1.77 4.43 6.70
C ASP A 66 -1.21 3.84 8.01
N LEU A 67 -1.16 2.51 8.13
CA LEU A 67 -0.59 1.80 9.27
C LEU A 67 0.90 2.11 9.43
N PHE A 68 1.66 2.12 8.33
CA PHE A 68 3.09 2.47 8.37
C PHE A 68 3.31 3.90 8.87
N CYS A 69 2.56 4.87 8.33
CA CYS A 69 2.61 6.26 8.78
C CYS A 69 2.16 6.41 10.24
N ALA A 70 1.12 5.69 10.67
CA ALA A 70 0.66 5.73 12.05
C ALA A 70 1.72 5.16 13.02
N LEU A 71 2.40 4.06 12.66
CA LEU A 71 3.50 3.51 13.44
C LEU A 71 4.70 4.48 13.48
N TYR A 72 5.01 5.15 12.38
CA TYR A 72 6.04 6.20 12.35
C TYR A 72 5.73 7.32 13.34
N GLU A 73 4.49 7.82 13.36
CA GLU A 73 4.11 8.92 14.25
C GLU A 73 4.11 8.51 15.73
N LEU A 74 3.71 7.27 16.04
CA LEU A 74 3.78 6.71 17.38
C LEU A 74 5.21 6.35 17.82
N SER A 75 6.17 6.30 16.91
CA SER A 75 7.55 5.97 17.26
C SER A 75 8.23 7.14 17.99
N SER A 76 9.07 6.79 18.96
CA SER A 76 9.90 7.76 19.67
C SER A 76 10.80 8.52 18.67
N PRO A 77 11.12 9.80 18.92
CA PRO A 77 11.93 10.59 17.99
C PRO A 77 13.28 9.95 17.64
N SER A 78 13.89 9.22 18.57
CA SER A 78 15.13 8.46 18.37
C SER A 78 14.99 7.26 17.42
N CYS A 79 13.80 6.68 17.33
CA CYS A 79 13.53 5.51 16.49
C CYS A 79 12.95 5.88 15.12
N ARG A 80 12.54 7.14 14.89
CA ARG A 80 12.03 7.59 13.58
C ARG A 80 13.02 7.38 12.44
N GLY A 81 14.32 7.42 12.71
CA GLY A 81 15.38 7.14 11.73
C GLY A 81 15.38 5.69 11.19
N ASN A 82 14.68 4.78 11.88
CA ASN A 82 14.53 3.38 11.48
C ASN A 82 13.41 3.17 10.45
N PHE A 83 12.53 4.17 10.27
CA PHE A 83 11.48 4.14 9.28
C PHE A 83 11.97 4.78 8.00
N HIS A 84 11.90 4.04 6.90
CA HIS A 84 12.41 4.48 5.61
C HIS A 84 11.29 4.51 4.58
N PHE A 85 11.17 5.65 3.92
CA PHE A 85 10.31 5.87 2.78
C PHE A 85 11.20 5.94 1.55
N GLN A 86 11.12 4.94 0.67
CA GLN A 86 11.87 4.92 -0.58
C GLN A 86 10.90 4.99 -1.74
N HIS A 87 10.82 6.15 -2.36
CA HIS A 87 10.11 6.36 -3.61
C HIS A 87 11.05 6.10 -4.79
N TYR A 88 10.64 5.25 -5.72
CA TYR A 88 11.31 5.05 -6.98
C TYR A 88 10.39 5.45 -8.12
N LYS A 89 10.90 6.27 -9.03
CA LYS A 89 10.21 6.69 -10.25
C LYS A 89 11.21 6.80 -11.39
N ASP A 90 11.08 5.92 -12.39
CA ASP A 90 11.78 6.01 -13.66
C ASP A 90 10.76 6.08 -14.82
N ALA A 91 11.23 5.92 -16.06
CA ALA A 91 10.37 5.98 -17.25
C ALA A 91 9.38 4.82 -17.36
N GLU A 92 9.67 3.66 -16.75
CA GLU A 92 8.97 2.38 -16.95
C GLU A 92 8.30 1.85 -15.67
N CYS A 93 8.75 2.33 -14.50
CA CYS A 93 8.47 1.78 -13.18
C CYS A 93 8.35 2.91 -12.16
N GLN A 94 7.24 2.89 -11.43
CA GLN A 94 7.06 3.68 -10.23
C GLN A 94 6.65 2.73 -9.11
N TYR A 95 7.31 2.81 -7.97
CA TYR A 95 6.97 2.01 -6.80
C TYR A 95 7.39 2.72 -5.53
N THR A 96 6.81 2.29 -4.41
CA THR A 96 7.20 2.79 -3.10
C THR A 96 7.47 1.63 -2.17
N ASN A 97 8.66 1.65 -1.57
CA ASN A 97 9.05 0.72 -0.53
C ASN A 97 9.00 1.46 0.81
N LEU A 98 8.27 0.90 1.75
CA LEU A 98 8.18 1.36 3.12
C LEU A 98 8.79 0.26 3.98
N PHE A 99 9.87 0.55 4.70
CA PHE A 99 10.47 -0.47 5.55
C PHE A 99 10.95 0.09 6.87
N ILE A 100 10.84 -0.77 7.88
CA ILE A 100 11.42 -0.53 9.20
C ILE A 100 12.73 -1.33 9.25
N LYS A 101 13.82 -0.68 9.67
CA LYS A 101 15.11 -1.34 9.92
C LYS A 101 15.42 -1.40 11.41
N ASP A 102 16.04 -2.49 11.83
CA ASP A 102 16.62 -2.65 13.17
C ASP A 102 18.02 -3.21 13.02
N GLY A 103 19.01 -2.32 12.90
CA GLY A 103 20.36 -2.69 12.45
C GLY A 103 20.36 -3.24 11.03
N GLU A 104 20.83 -4.48 10.86
CA GLU A 104 20.86 -5.20 9.58
C GLU A 104 19.53 -5.89 9.24
N ASP A 105 18.64 -6.05 10.23
CA ASP A 105 17.36 -6.71 10.04
C ASP A 105 16.32 -5.76 9.46
N ILE A 106 15.38 -6.30 8.67
CA ILE A 106 14.22 -5.59 8.13
C ILE A 106 12.94 -6.23 8.73
N PRO A 107 12.51 -5.78 9.93
CA PRO A 107 11.31 -6.32 10.56
C PRO A 107 10.04 -6.23 9.71
N LEU A 108 9.87 -5.14 8.98
CA LEU A 108 8.72 -4.89 8.11
C LEU A 108 9.20 -4.30 6.79
N CYS A 109 8.71 -4.86 5.68
CA CYS A 109 8.88 -4.33 4.34
C CYS A 109 7.53 -4.33 3.63
N ILE A 110 7.05 -3.18 3.18
CA ILE A 110 5.83 -3.03 2.39
C ILE A 110 6.25 -2.48 1.04
N VAL A 111 5.82 -3.13 -0.03
CA VAL A 111 6.11 -2.71 -1.40
C VAL A 111 4.79 -2.47 -2.12
N ILE A 112 4.61 -1.24 -2.57
CA ILE A 112 3.41 -0.79 -3.29
C ILE A 112 3.83 -0.47 -4.72
N ARG A 113 3.34 -1.24 -5.68
CA ARG A 113 3.54 -1.04 -7.11
C ARG A 113 2.21 -0.77 -7.80
N GLN A 114 2.30 -0.43 -9.08
CA GLN A 114 1.15 -0.21 -9.94
C GLN A 114 0.22 -1.42 -10.03
N ASP A 115 0.80 -2.61 -10.12
CA ASP A 115 0.16 -3.83 -10.56
C ASP A 115 0.01 -4.88 -9.47
N HIS A 116 0.70 -4.70 -8.35
CA HIS A 116 0.56 -5.51 -7.17
C HIS A 116 1.12 -4.76 -5.95
N TYR A 117 0.77 -5.23 -4.76
CA TYR A 117 1.44 -4.86 -3.53
C TYR A 117 1.69 -6.11 -2.71
N TYR A 118 2.74 -6.06 -1.90
CA TYR A 118 3.04 -7.13 -0.96
C TYR A 118 3.68 -6.56 0.29
N TYR A 119 3.71 -7.36 1.35
CA TYR A 119 4.50 -7.03 2.51
C TYR A 119 5.09 -8.28 3.17
N ASP A 120 6.28 -8.08 3.70
CA ASP A 120 7.08 -9.07 4.39
C ASP A 120 7.24 -8.68 5.87
N ILE A 121 7.16 -9.68 6.74
CA ILE A 121 7.57 -9.56 8.15
C ILE A 121 8.76 -10.48 8.36
N MET A 122 9.88 -9.95 8.84
CA MET A 122 11.12 -10.71 9.04
C MET A 122 11.52 -11.52 7.80
N ASN A 123 11.51 -10.88 6.62
CA ASN A 123 11.80 -11.48 5.31
C ASN A 123 10.87 -12.64 4.90
N ARG A 124 9.66 -12.70 5.47
CA ARG A 124 8.63 -13.68 5.09
C ARG A 124 7.41 -12.94 4.55
N THR A 125 7.03 -13.24 3.32
CA THR A 125 5.84 -12.68 2.70
C THR A 125 4.59 -13.11 3.44
N VAL A 126 3.87 -12.13 3.98
CA VAL A 126 2.59 -12.32 4.65
C VAL A 126 1.49 -12.37 3.60
N LEU A 127 1.53 -11.42 2.66
CA LEU A 127 0.55 -11.28 1.60
C LEU A 127 1.21 -10.70 0.34
N CYS A 128 0.78 -11.19 -0.81
CA CYS A 128 1.02 -10.58 -2.11
C CYS A 128 -0.31 -10.53 -2.87
N VAL A 129 -0.71 -9.34 -3.33
CA VAL A 129 -1.99 -9.11 -4.02
C VAL A 129 -1.75 -8.42 -5.34
N ASP A 130 -2.16 -9.07 -6.42
CA ASP A 130 -2.18 -8.47 -7.75
C ASP A 130 -3.39 -7.55 -7.91
N THR A 131 -3.16 -6.31 -8.34
CA THR A 131 -4.23 -5.38 -8.71
C THR A 131 -4.72 -5.70 -10.11
N GLN A 132 -5.79 -6.48 -10.16
CA GLN A 132 -6.45 -6.83 -11.42
C GLN A 132 -7.27 -5.65 -11.96
N PRO A 133 -7.31 -5.44 -13.28
CA PRO A 133 -8.25 -4.50 -13.89
C PRO A 133 -9.70 -4.84 -13.50
N ALA A 134 -10.47 -3.83 -13.12
CA ALA A 134 -11.89 -4.00 -12.79
C ALA A 134 -12.75 -3.80 -14.04
N HIS A 135 -13.82 -4.56 -14.20
CA HIS A 135 -14.80 -4.32 -15.25
C HIS A 135 -15.71 -3.14 -14.88
N LEU A 136 -16.02 -2.29 -15.85
CA LEU A 136 -17.03 -1.25 -15.63
C LEU A 136 -18.41 -1.90 -15.44
N LYS A 137 -19.12 -1.51 -14.37
CA LYS A 137 -20.42 -2.11 -14.00
C LYS A 137 -21.43 -2.14 -15.16
N ARG A 138 -21.44 -1.10 -15.99
CA ARG A 138 -22.36 -0.95 -17.13
C ARG A 138 -21.81 -1.53 -18.44
N TYR A 139 -20.49 -1.60 -18.58
CA TYR A 139 -19.80 -2.00 -19.81
C TYR A 139 -18.75 -3.05 -19.46
N SER A 140 -19.17 -4.32 -19.39
CA SER A 140 -18.32 -5.43 -18.95
C SER A 140 -17.18 -5.74 -19.94
N ASP A 141 -17.28 -5.26 -21.17
CA ASP A 141 -16.26 -5.37 -22.20
C ASP A 141 -15.13 -4.32 -22.05
N ILE A 142 -15.31 -3.37 -21.13
CA ILE A 142 -14.33 -2.34 -20.79
C ILE A 142 -13.77 -2.64 -19.40
N THR A 143 -12.45 -2.69 -19.30
CA THR A 143 -11.75 -2.75 -18.02
C THR A 143 -11.09 -1.42 -17.69
N ILE A 144 -10.99 -1.15 -16.40
CA ILE A 144 -10.30 0.02 -15.85
C ILE A 144 -9.24 -0.45 -14.85
N LYS A 145 -8.03 0.08 -14.96
CA LYS A 145 -6.97 -0.11 -13.98
C LYS A 145 -6.41 1.24 -13.56
N ALA A 146 -6.41 1.50 -12.25
CA ALA A 146 -5.77 2.68 -11.68
C ALA A 146 -4.32 2.35 -11.34
N SER A 147 -3.40 3.23 -11.74
CA SER A 147 -2.00 3.17 -11.37
C SER A 147 -1.76 4.04 -10.15
N THR A 148 -1.84 3.42 -8.97
CA THR A 148 -1.76 4.13 -7.70
C THR A 148 -0.36 4.09 -7.11
N TYR A 149 0.13 5.24 -6.65
CA TYR A 149 1.47 5.40 -6.05
C TYR A 149 1.40 6.29 -4.82
N VAL A 150 2.40 6.22 -3.95
CA VAL A 150 2.53 7.19 -2.85
C VAL A 150 2.75 8.58 -3.42
N CYS A 151 1.89 9.51 -3.01
CA CYS A 151 2.02 10.94 -3.21
C CYS A 151 2.47 11.55 -1.88
N GLU A 152 3.72 11.98 -1.82
CA GLU A 152 4.32 12.52 -0.58
C GLU A 152 3.62 13.80 -0.14
N GLU A 153 3.31 14.70 -1.06
CA GLU A 153 2.70 16.00 -0.78
C GLU A 153 1.28 15.88 -0.21
N LEU A 154 0.57 14.81 -0.56
CA LEU A 154 -0.78 14.53 -0.08
C LEU A 154 -0.81 13.50 1.05
N CYS A 155 0.34 12.90 1.38
CA CYS A 155 0.49 11.78 2.31
C CYS A 155 -0.56 10.68 2.07
N CYS A 156 -0.72 10.22 0.82
CA CYS A 156 -1.67 9.16 0.48
C CYS A 156 -1.27 8.39 -0.78
N LEU A 157 -1.95 7.27 -1.07
CA LEU A 157 -1.86 6.66 -2.38
C LEU A 157 -2.74 7.45 -3.37
N PHE A 158 -2.15 7.92 -4.46
CA PHE A 158 -2.82 8.68 -5.49
C PHE A 158 -2.79 7.97 -6.84
N PRO A 159 -3.93 7.84 -7.54
CA PRO A 159 -3.95 7.29 -8.90
C PRO A 159 -3.49 8.34 -9.91
N GLU A 160 -2.23 8.30 -10.35
CA GLU A 160 -1.72 9.28 -11.33
C GLU A 160 -2.27 9.03 -12.74
N ARG A 161 -2.59 7.79 -13.08
CA ARG A 161 -3.13 7.41 -14.40
C ARG A 161 -4.24 6.37 -14.27
N LEU A 162 -5.24 6.48 -15.14
CA LEU A 162 -6.26 5.44 -15.36
C LEU A 162 -6.03 4.82 -16.74
N LEU A 163 -5.96 3.50 -16.80
CA LEU A 163 -5.90 2.77 -18.06
C LEU A 163 -7.26 2.14 -18.35
N LEU A 164 -7.93 2.61 -19.40
CA LEU A 164 -9.15 2.01 -19.92
C LEU A 164 -8.75 1.03 -21.02
N SER A 165 -9.17 -0.24 -20.92
CA SER A 165 -8.88 -1.23 -21.96
C SER A 165 -10.19 -1.76 -22.54
N LEU A 166 -10.26 -1.83 -23.86
CA LEU A 166 -11.42 -2.34 -24.60
C LEU A 166 -11.12 -3.72 -25.18
N SER A 167 -12.18 -4.42 -25.55
CA SER A 167 -12.14 -5.59 -26.42
C SER A 167 -11.22 -5.38 -27.62
N GLY A 168 -10.29 -6.31 -27.86
CA GLY A 168 -9.34 -6.22 -28.98
C GLY A 168 -7.99 -5.58 -28.65
N GLY A 169 -7.71 -5.31 -27.37
CA GLY A 169 -6.38 -4.89 -26.91
C GLY A 169 -6.10 -3.40 -27.06
N ILE A 170 -7.12 -2.59 -27.36
CA ILE A 170 -7.01 -1.13 -27.41
C ILE A 170 -6.99 -0.58 -25.99
N THR A 171 -5.99 0.22 -25.66
CA THR A 171 -5.85 0.85 -24.35
C THR A 171 -5.80 2.37 -24.46
N PHE A 172 -6.50 3.05 -23.55
CA PHE A 172 -6.56 4.51 -23.45
C PHE A 172 -6.04 4.93 -22.06
N PRO A 173 -4.84 5.50 -21.98
CA PRO A 173 -4.35 6.10 -20.75
C PRO A 173 -5.01 7.48 -20.56
N VAL A 174 -5.56 7.70 -19.38
CA VAL A 174 -6.08 9.00 -18.93
C VAL A 174 -5.16 9.50 -17.82
N ASP A 175 -4.54 10.65 -18.04
CA ASP A 175 -3.67 11.30 -17.06
C ASP A 175 -4.52 12.05 -16.02
N LEU A 176 -4.25 11.80 -14.74
CA LEU A 176 -4.91 12.44 -13.61
C LEU A 176 -4.00 13.48 -12.92
N LYS A 177 -2.85 13.83 -13.52
CA LYS A 177 -1.89 14.79 -12.97
C LYS A 177 -2.51 16.13 -12.59
N ASN A 178 -3.42 16.66 -13.40
CA ASN A 178 -4.07 17.94 -13.10
C ASN A 178 -4.90 17.89 -11.80
N ILE A 179 -5.49 16.73 -11.48
CA ILE A 179 -6.23 16.52 -10.22
C ILE A 179 -5.23 16.54 -9.06
N LYS A 180 -4.10 15.82 -9.18
CA LYS A 180 -3.02 15.82 -8.19
C LYS A 180 -2.51 17.22 -7.92
N GLU A 181 -2.13 17.97 -8.96
CA GLU A 181 -1.61 19.33 -8.85
C GLU A 181 -2.60 20.29 -8.19
N THR A 182 -3.90 20.15 -8.50
CA THR A 182 -4.96 20.95 -7.87
C THR A 182 -5.07 20.66 -6.38
N LEU A 183 -5.03 19.38 -5.98
CA LEU A 183 -5.08 18.97 -4.57
C LEU A 183 -3.84 19.45 -3.79
N ILE A 184 -2.65 19.38 -4.39
CA ILE A 184 -1.41 19.88 -3.79
C ILE A 184 -1.49 21.39 -3.59
N ALA A 185 -1.94 22.14 -4.61
CA ALA A 185 -2.11 23.59 -4.49
C ALA A 185 -3.14 23.97 -3.42
N MET A 186 -4.16 23.14 -3.16
CA MET A 186 -5.10 23.33 -2.05
C MET A 186 -4.46 23.00 -0.69
N ALA A 187 -3.61 21.98 -0.61
CA ALA A 187 -2.86 21.66 0.59
C ALA A 187 -1.94 22.83 1.00
N GLU A 188 -1.19 23.38 0.04
CA GLU A 188 -0.29 24.52 0.24
C GLU A 188 -1.03 25.80 0.66
N LYS A 189 -2.25 26.00 0.17
CA LYS A 189 -3.12 27.13 0.56
C LYS A 189 -3.84 26.92 1.89
N GLY A 190 -3.74 25.74 2.50
CA GLY A 190 -4.38 25.40 3.78
C GLY A 190 -5.89 25.16 3.70
N ASN A 191 -6.49 25.07 2.51
CA ASN A 191 -7.94 24.89 2.33
C ASN A 191 -8.35 23.44 1.99
N LEU A 192 -7.39 22.52 1.86
CA LEU A 192 -7.66 21.12 1.54
C LEU A 192 -8.51 20.42 2.62
N CYS A 193 -8.32 20.75 3.90
CA CYS A 193 -9.09 20.14 4.99
C CYS A 193 -10.58 20.51 4.92
N ASP A 194 -10.89 21.79 4.73
CA ASP A 194 -12.27 22.27 4.59
C ASP A 194 -12.94 21.64 3.36
N TRP A 195 -12.21 21.57 2.25
CA TRP A 195 -12.70 20.90 1.04
C TRP A 195 -12.97 19.41 1.27
N LYS A 196 -12.08 18.69 1.98
CA LYS A 196 -12.29 17.28 2.35
C LYS A 196 -13.55 17.09 3.19
N GLU A 197 -13.82 17.98 4.15
CA GLU A 197 -15.05 17.92 4.94
C GLU A 197 -16.31 18.19 4.12
N GLN A 198 -16.24 19.18 3.23
CA GLN A 198 -17.33 19.50 2.32
C GLN A 198 -17.66 18.31 1.41
N GLU A 199 -16.64 17.70 0.77
CA GLU A 199 -16.87 16.56 -0.11
C GLU A 199 -17.31 15.30 0.63
N ARG A 200 -16.79 15.07 1.84
CA ARG A 200 -17.27 13.96 2.67
C ARG A 200 -18.77 14.10 2.94
N LYS A 201 -19.26 15.30 3.22
CA LYS A 201 -20.69 15.57 3.43
C LYS A 201 -21.49 15.36 2.15
N ALA A 202 -20.97 15.82 1.01
CA ALA A 202 -21.64 15.67 -0.29
C ALA A 202 -21.71 14.22 -0.78
N ALA A 203 -20.65 13.44 -0.59
CA ALA A 203 -20.56 12.06 -1.09
C ALA A 203 -21.39 11.03 -0.29
N ILE A 204 -21.72 11.36 0.96
CA ILE A 204 -22.56 10.52 1.84
C ILE A 204 -24.04 10.95 1.79
N SER A 205 -24.32 12.14 1.25
CA SER A 205 -25.69 12.65 1.04
C SER A 205 -26.37 12.03 -0.17
#